data_AF-A0A8T1TV98-F1
#
_entry.id   AF-A0A8T1TV98-F1
#
_cell.length_a   1.000
_cell.length_b   1.000
_cell.length_c   1.000
_cell.angle_alpha   90.00
_cell.angle_beta   90.00
_cell.angle_gamma   90.00
#
_symmetry.space_group_name_H-M   'P 1'
#
loop_
_entity.id
_entity.type
_entity.pdbx_description
1 polymer ?
#
loop_
_entity_poly.entity_id
_entity_poly.type
_entity_poly.pdbx_seq_one_letter_code
_entity_poly.pdbx_strand_id
1 'polypeptide(L)'
;TERRQRIEEKIQQLKRASVAEGTLGRYSKKVKFWESFCNNFGFPVWMRELPRAQPAMMFGLFAGLCTSEGHNKSRTGNKYQTSDGKMTAVAFAHQAVRNAKLDYHNPEFELIDQGYKRTNSQVDRKQSVTTPMLLKMREILGPMDPPGRLLWRSIILSFFFLDRCSKLWGPVPIDRSTGKDRLEKLSLQKFLDVM
;
A
#
# COMPACT_ATOMS: atom_id res chain seq x y z
N THR A 1 29.27 11.73 -24.30
CA THR A 1 29.19 10.97 -23.02
C THR A 1 28.11 11.53 -22.08
N GLU A 2 27.97 12.86 -21.97
CA GLU A 2 26.92 13.49 -21.12
C GLU A 2 25.46 13.28 -21.59
N ARG A 3 25.19 13.29 -22.90
CA ARG A 3 23.82 13.10 -23.43
C ARG A 3 23.23 11.76 -23.02
N ARG A 4 24.05 10.71 -23.02
CA ARG A 4 23.64 9.36 -22.60
C ARG A 4 23.30 9.33 -21.12
N GLN A 5 24.14 9.93 -20.28
CA GLN A 5 23.91 10.02 -18.84
C GLN A 5 22.62 10.76 -18.51
N ARG A 6 22.36 11.90 -19.16
CA ARG A 6 21.09 12.65 -18.99
C ARG A 6 19.85 11.80 -19.36
N ILE A 7 19.94 10.99 -20.41
CA ILE A 7 18.85 10.10 -20.83
C ILE A 7 18.66 8.97 -19.80
N GLU A 8 19.75 8.36 -19.32
CA GLU A 8 19.70 7.30 -18.30
C GLU A 8 19.09 7.82 -16.99
N GLU A 9 19.46 9.02 -16.55
CA GLU A 9 18.85 9.70 -15.39
C GLU A 9 17.35 9.94 -15.61
N LYS A 10 16.94 10.38 -16.81
CA LYS A 10 15.53 10.59 -17.13
C LYS A 10 14.74 9.28 -17.10
N ILE A 11 15.31 8.19 -17.59
CA ILE A 11 14.72 6.84 -17.50
C ILE A 11 14.54 6.44 -16.03
N GLN A 12 15.52 6.69 -15.16
CA GLN A 12 15.39 6.41 -13.73
C GLN A 12 14.29 7.25 -13.07
N GLN A 13 14.14 8.52 -13.44
CA GLN A 13 13.04 9.36 -12.97
C GLN A 13 11.67 8.78 -13.38
N LEU A 14 11.52 8.35 -14.64
CA LEU A 14 10.28 7.74 -15.13
C LEU A 14 9.95 6.44 -14.40
N LYS A 15 10.96 5.59 -14.15
CA LYS A 15 10.78 4.37 -13.34
C LYS A 15 10.32 4.68 -11.92
N ARG A 16 10.87 5.72 -11.28
CA ARG A 16 10.42 6.15 -9.94
C ARG A 16 8.99 6.68 -9.95
N ALA A 17 8.63 7.46 -10.98
CA ALA A 17 7.29 8.03 -11.13
C ALA A 17 6.20 7.00 -11.46
N SER A 18 6.57 5.77 -11.85
CA SER A 18 5.61 4.67 -12.07
C SER A 18 4.93 4.19 -10.77
N VAL A 19 5.42 4.63 -9.61
CA VAL A 19 4.88 4.29 -8.30
C VAL A 19 4.66 5.58 -7.50
N ALA A 20 3.58 5.63 -6.71
CA ALA A 20 3.30 6.77 -5.85
C ALA A 20 4.48 7.07 -4.91
N GLU A 21 4.76 8.35 -4.66
CA GLU A 21 5.92 8.82 -3.89
C GLU A 21 6.00 8.18 -2.49
N GLY A 22 4.88 8.11 -1.76
CA GLY A 22 4.80 7.48 -0.44
C GLY A 22 4.95 5.95 -0.42
N THR A 23 4.96 5.30 -1.59
CA THR A 23 5.12 3.85 -1.74
C THR A 23 6.58 3.48 -1.96
N LEU A 24 7.39 4.34 -2.61
CA LEU A 24 8.80 4.06 -2.88
C LEU A 24 9.61 3.83 -1.59
N GLY A 25 9.40 4.68 -0.58
CA GLY A 25 10.03 4.52 0.73
C GLY A 25 9.62 3.23 1.45
N ARG A 26 8.36 2.78 1.27
CA ARG A 26 7.90 1.49 1.81
C ARG A 26 8.50 0.31 1.06
N TYR A 27 8.61 0.40 -0.26
CA TYR A 27 9.21 -0.63 -1.09
C TYR A 27 10.68 -0.80 -0.76
N SER A 28 11.44 0.28 -0.57
CA SER A 28 12.84 0.22 -0.15
C SER A 28 13.03 -0.59 1.14
N LYS A 29 12.20 -0.35 2.18
CA LYS A 29 12.26 -1.13 3.43
C LYS A 29 11.96 -2.62 3.21
N LYS A 30 10.99 -2.93 2.34
CA LYS A 30 10.61 -4.30 2.01
C LYS A 30 11.69 -5.04 1.19
N VAL A 31 12.34 -4.34 0.28
CA VAL A 31 13.47 -4.86 -0.51
C VAL A 31 14.69 -5.12 0.38
N LYS A 32 15.00 -4.23 1.34
CA LYS A 32 16.06 -4.51 2.33
C LYS A 32 15.79 -5.77 3.16
N PHE A 33 14.52 -6.03 3.47
CA PHE A 33 14.15 -7.28 4.14
C PHE A 33 14.38 -8.50 3.25
N TRP A 34 14.05 -8.40 1.96
CA TRP A 34 14.38 -9.42 0.97
C TRP A 34 15.90 -9.66 0.86
N GLU A 35 16.70 -8.60 0.80
CA GLU A 35 18.17 -8.70 0.79
C GLU A 35 18.70 -9.43 2.03
N SER A 36 18.18 -9.10 3.22
CA SER A 36 18.55 -9.79 4.46
C SER A 36 18.16 -11.27 4.43
N PHE A 37 16.98 -11.61 3.90
CA PHE A 37 16.59 -13.00 3.70
C PHE A 37 17.56 -13.72 2.75
N CYS A 38 17.85 -13.15 1.59
CA CYS A 38 18.79 -13.73 0.63
C CYS A 38 20.17 -13.98 1.26
N ASN A 39 20.70 -12.99 1.98
CA ASN A 39 22.00 -13.11 2.65
C ASN A 39 21.99 -14.21 3.72
N ASN A 40 20.93 -14.31 4.52
CA ASN A 40 20.85 -15.30 5.59
C ASN A 40 20.70 -16.75 5.07
N PHE A 41 20.02 -16.92 3.93
CA PHE A 41 19.77 -18.23 3.32
C PHE A 41 20.78 -18.58 2.20
N GLY A 42 21.77 -17.72 1.95
CA GLY A 42 22.81 -17.95 0.93
C GLY A 42 22.32 -17.82 -0.51
N PHE A 43 21.20 -17.15 -0.74
CA PHE A 43 20.63 -16.95 -2.07
C PHE A 43 21.12 -15.66 -2.75
N PRO A 44 21.17 -15.61 -4.09
CA PRO A 44 21.38 -14.35 -4.80
C PRO A 44 20.17 -13.44 -4.64
N VAL A 45 20.42 -12.14 -4.42
CA VAL A 45 19.36 -11.12 -4.31
C VAL A 45 18.52 -11.01 -5.59
N TRP A 46 19.16 -11.19 -6.75
CA TRP A 46 18.56 -11.04 -8.07
C TRP A 46 18.39 -12.40 -8.74
N MET A 47 17.15 -12.78 -9.03
CA MET A 47 16.80 -14.13 -9.52
C MET A 47 16.92 -14.33 -11.05
N ARG A 48 17.53 -13.40 -11.80
CA ARG A 48 17.54 -13.43 -13.28
C ARG A 48 18.25 -14.66 -13.87
N GLU A 49 19.20 -15.22 -13.14
CA GLU A 49 20.12 -16.27 -13.63
C GLU A 49 19.82 -17.64 -12.99
N LEU A 50 18.75 -17.76 -12.21
CA LEU A 50 18.43 -19.01 -11.53
C LEU A 50 17.65 -19.98 -12.44
N PRO A 51 17.90 -21.30 -12.34
CA PRO A 51 17.04 -22.33 -12.94
C PRO A 51 15.58 -22.15 -12.50
N ARG A 52 14.61 -22.44 -13.38
CA ARG A 52 13.17 -22.15 -13.16
C ARG A 52 12.58 -22.64 -11.83
N ALA A 53 13.14 -23.71 -11.23
CA ALA A 53 12.67 -24.26 -9.96
C ALA A 53 13.13 -23.47 -8.72
N GLN A 54 14.27 -22.78 -8.79
CA GLN A 54 14.86 -22.09 -7.64
C GLN A 54 14.10 -20.82 -7.20
N PRO A 55 13.56 -19.98 -8.12
CA PRO A 55 12.73 -18.85 -7.71
C PRO A 55 11.50 -19.27 -6.88
N ALA A 56 10.80 -20.33 -7.28
CA ALA A 56 9.62 -20.83 -6.56
C ALA A 56 9.97 -21.29 -5.15
N MET A 57 11.05 -22.06 -4.99
CA MET A 57 11.60 -22.46 -3.70
C MET A 57 11.96 -21.25 -2.82
N MET A 58 12.68 -20.27 -3.37
CA MET A 58 13.04 -19.04 -2.65
C MET A 58 11.80 -18.27 -2.18
N PHE A 59 10.76 -18.19 -3.03
CA PHE A 59 9.49 -17.58 -2.64
C PHE A 59 8.80 -18.36 -1.53
N GLY A 60 8.78 -19.69 -1.61
CA GLY A 60 8.19 -20.55 -0.58
C GLY A 60 8.83 -20.34 0.78
N LEU A 61 10.17 -20.33 0.82
CA LEU A 61 10.93 -20.06 2.04
C LEU A 61 10.67 -18.65 2.57
N PHE A 62 10.63 -17.64 1.69
CA PHE A 62 10.34 -16.27 2.08
C PHE A 62 8.90 -16.09 2.61
N ALA A 63 7.92 -16.74 1.98
CA ALA A 63 6.53 -16.75 2.43
C ALA A 63 6.39 -17.47 3.78
N GLY A 64 7.10 -18.59 3.96
CA GLY A 64 7.23 -19.30 5.24
C GLY A 64 7.76 -18.38 6.33
N LEU A 65 8.88 -17.70 6.09
CA LEU A 65 9.48 -16.73 7.02
C LEU A 65 8.52 -15.57 7.35
N CYS A 66 7.80 -15.07 6.34
CA CYS A 66 6.78 -14.05 6.56
C CYS A 66 5.63 -14.56 7.42
N THR A 67 5.24 -15.83 7.28
CA THR A 67 4.14 -16.44 8.04
C THR A 67 4.53 -16.82 9.46
N SER A 68 5.78 -17.22 9.70
CA SER A 68 6.26 -17.62 11.02
C SER A 68 6.70 -16.42 11.87
N GLU A 69 7.52 -15.54 11.31
CA GLU A 69 8.26 -14.51 12.07
C GLU A 69 7.89 -13.08 11.68
N GLY A 70 7.41 -12.88 10.45
CA GLY A 70 6.86 -11.62 9.93
C GLY A 70 7.83 -10.44 9.79
N HIS A 71 9.00 -10.51 10.43
CA HIS A 71 9.99 -9.44 10.51
C HIS A 71 9.33 -8.10 10.90
N ASN A 72 8.54 -8.15 11.97
CA ASN A 72 7.90 -7.02 12.62
C ASN A 72 8.37 -6.94 14.08
N LYS A 73 8.00 -5.86 14.80
CA LYS A 73 8.46 -5.64 16.19
C LYS A 73 8.07 -6.77 17.14
N SER A 74 6.93 -7.43 16.90
CA SER A 74 6.44 -8.54 17.71
C SER A 74 7.05 -9.90 17.32
N ARG A 75 7.85 -9.96 16.25
CA ARG A 75 8.42 -11.20 15.68
C ARG A 75 7.37 -12.30 15.45
N THR A 76 6.16 -11.89 15.10
CA THR A 76 5.03 -12.78 14.83
C THR A 76 4.70 -12.78 13.35
N GLY A 77 4.09 -13.88 12.89
CA GLY A 77 3.61 -14.01 11.51
C GLY A 77 2.89 -12.79 10.95
N ASN A 78 3.24 -12.40 9.73
CA ASN A 78 2.59 -11.31 9.03
C ASN A 78 1.18 -11.69 8.60
N LYS A 79 0.32 -10.67 8.50
CA LYS A 79 -0.90 -10.79 7.71
C LYS A 79 -0.57 -11.00 6.23
N TYR A 80 -1.40 -11.76 5.52
CA TYR A 80 -1.21 -12.08 4.11
C TYR A 80 -0.99 -10.83 3.27
N GLN A 81 -1.84 -9.80 3.42
CA GLN A 81 -1.71 -8.51 2.71
C GLN A 81 -0.36 -7.83 2.94
N THR A 82 0.26 -8.04 4.10
CA THR A 82 1.59 -7.47 4.39
C THR A 82 2.68 -8.25 3.66
N SER A 83 2.57 -9.58 3.62
CA SER A 83 3.48 -10.45 2.86
C SER A 83 3.35 -10.22 1.36
N ASP A 84 2.13 -10.23 0.82
CA ASP A 84 1.84 -9.91 -0.58
C ASP A 84 2.45 -8.55 -0.96
N GLY A 85 2.23 -7.53 -0.11
CA GLY A 85 2.85 -6.23 -0.32
C GLY A 85 4.39 -6.24 -0.29
N LYS A 86 5.06 -7.19 0.41
CA LYS A 86 6.52 -7.39 0.34
C LYS A 86 6.88 -7.99 -1.01
N MET A 87 6.13 -9.00 -1.48
CA MET A 87 6.33 -9.63 -2.78
C MET A 87 6.20 -8.63 -3.93
N THR A 88 5.17 -7.78 -3.91
CA THR A 88 4.99 -6.73 -4.92
C THR A 88 6.21 -5.80 -4.99
N ALA A 89 6.80 -5.45 -3.83
CA ALA A 89 7.97 -4.60 -3.79
C ALA A 89 9.22 -5.28 -4.39
N VAL A 90 9.38 -6.59 -4.14
CA VAL A 90 10.47 -7.39 -4.72
C VAL A 90 10.32 -7.51 -6.23
N ALA A 91 9.12 -7.79 -6.74
CA ALA A 91 8.88 -7.79 -8.19
C ALA A 91 9.10 -6.44 -8.84
N PHE A 92 8.61 -5.37 -8.21
CA PHE A 92 8.88 -4.03 -8.70
C PHE A 92 10.39 -3.76 -8.79
N ALA A 93 11.16 -4.14 -7.78
CA ALA A 93 12.61 -3.97 -7.80
C ALA A 93 13.28 -4.79 -8.93
N HIS A 94 12.88 -6.04 -9.13
CA HIS A 94 13.38 -6.89 -10.22
C HIS A 94 13.06 -6.29 -11.60
N GLN A 95 11.85 -5.77 -11.78
CA GLN A 95 11.42 -5.12 -13.02
C GLN A 95 12.16 -3.81 -13.26
N ALA A 96 12.24 -2.93 -12.25
CA ALA A 96 12.84 -1.61 -12.37
C ALA A 96 14.36 -1.66 -12.57
N VAL A 97 15.06 -2.56 -11.87
CA VAL A 97 16.53 -2.64 -11.86
C VAL A 97 17.07 -3.60 -12.91
N ARG A 98 16.47 -4.78 -13.06
CA ARG A 98 17.01 -5.85 -13.92
C ARG A 98 16.22 -6.07 -15.22
N ASN A 99 15.14 -5.33 -15.42
CA ASN A 99 14.18 -5.55 -16.50
C ASN A 99 13.70 -7.01 -16.54
N ALA A 100 13.53 -7.61 -15.35
CA ALA A 100 13.12 -8.99 -15.18
C ALA A 100 11.71 -9.03 -14.57
N LYS A 101 10.80 -9.77 -15.20
CA LYS A 101 9.47 -10.03 -14.64
C LYS A 101 9.55 -11.33 -13.85
N LEU A 102 9.23 -11.28 -12.56
CA LEU A 102 9.05 -12.48 -11.77
C LEU A 102 7.79 -13.19 -12.26
N ASP A 103 7.92 -14.47 -12.58
CA ASP A 103 6.79 -15.31 -12.98
C ASP A 103 6.07 -15.84 -11.74
N TYR A 104 4.99 -15.16 -11.39
CA TYR A 104 4.11 -15.54 -10.28
C TYR A 104 3.11 -16.63 -10.65
N HIS A 105 3.06 -17.08 -11.91
CA HIS A 105 2.16 -18.15 -12.35
C HIS A 105 2.77 -19.55 -12.21
N ASN A 106 3.89 -19.66 -11.49
CA ASN A 106 4.44 -20.96 -11.15
C ASN A 106 3.44 -21.73 -10.26
N PRO A 107 3.09 -22.99 -10.57
CA PRO A 107 2.12 -23.76 -9.80
C PRO A 107 2.46 -23.88 -8.31
N GLU A 108 3.73 -23.98 -7.95
CA GLU A 108 4.19 -24.05 -6.57
C GLU A 108 3.98 -22.71 -5.85
N PHE A 109 4.24 -21.59 -6.55
CA PHE A 109 3.97 -20.26 -6.02
C PHE A 109 2.47 -20.06 -5.75
N GLU A 110 1.61 -20.39 -6.73
CA GLU A 110 0.16 -20.23 -6.59
C GLU A 110 -0.39 -21.07 -5.43
N LEU A 111 0.13 -22.28 -5.23
CA LEU A 111 -0.27 -23.17 -4.14
C LEU A 111 0.13 -22.61 -2.77
N ILE A 112 1.36 -22.09 -2.64
CA ILE A 112 1.84 -21.47 -1.39
C ILE A 112 1.09 -20.17 -1.08
N ASP A 113 0.90 -19.31 -2.07
CA ASP A 113 0.17 -18.05 -1.91
C ASP A 113 -1.28 -18.30 -1.46
N GLN A 114 -1.96 -19.24 -2.12
CA GLN A 114 -3.33 -19.63 -1.75
C GLN A 114 -3.40 -20.28 -0.37
N GLY A 115 -2.41 -21.11 -0.01
CA GLY A 115 -2.28 -21.70 1.32
C GLY A 115 -2.16 -20.62 2.40
N TYR A 116 -1.25 -19.66 2.20
CA TYR A 116 -1.07 -18.54 3.12
C TYR A 116 -2.33 -17.67 3.22
N LYS A 117 -2.97 -17.37 2.09
CA LYS A 117 -4.22 -16.60 2.08
C LYS A 117 -5.29 -17.27 2.92
N ARG A 118 -5.50 -18.59 2.77
CA ARG A 118 -6.52 -19.34 3.53
C ARG A 118 -6.23 -19.38 5.02
N THR A 119 -5.00 -19.71 5.42
CA THR A 119 -4.61 -19.81 6.83
C THR A 119 -4.56 -18.46 7.54
N ASN A 120 -4.34 -17.37 6.80
CA ASN A 120 -4.32 -16.01 7.34
C ASN A 120 -5.69 -15.29 7.27
N SER A 121 -6.61 -15.76 6.43
CA SER A 121 -7.93 -15.12 6.22
C SER A 121 -8.92 -15.28 7.38
N GLN A 122 -8.62 -16.13 8.37
CA GLN A 122 -9.42 -16.25 9.59
C GLN A 122 -9.30 -15.05 10.55
N VAL A 123 -8.48 -14.04 10.24
CA VAL A 123 -8.37 -12.85 11.07
C VAL A 123 -9.67 -12.03 10.95
N ASP A 124 -10.39 -11.94 12.07
CA ASP A 124 -11.64 -11.21 12.28
C ASP A 124 -11.86 -10.05 11.30
N ARG A 125 -12.82 -10.22 10.40
CA ARG A 125 -13.28 -9.12 9.56
C ARG A 125 -13.81 -8.03 10.47
N LYS A 126 -13.19 -6.85 10.41
CA LYS A 126 -13.72 -5.65 11.08
C LYS A 126 -15.15 -5.44 10.57
N GLN A 127 -16.10 -5.33 11.49
CA GLN A 127 -17.47 -5.00 11.14
C GLN A 127 -17.52 -3.59 10.54
N SER A 128 -18.44 -3.38 9.60
CA SER A 128 -18.74 -2.04 9.10
C SER A 128 -19.25 -1.17 10.24
N VAL A 129 -18.89 0.11 10.22
CA VAL A 129 -19.54 1.09 11.09
C VAL A 129 -21.01 1.15 10.68
N THR A 130 -21.91 1.07 11.65
CA THR A 130 -23.36 1.16 11.44
C THR A 130 -23.91 2.47 11.96
N THR A 131 -25.08 2.89 11.49
CA THR A 131 -25.75 4.12 11.95
C THR A 131 -25.92 4.16 13.49
N PRO A 132 -26.32 3.08 14.18
CA PRO A 132 -26.38 3.07 15.65
C PRO A 132 -25.03 3.34 16.31
N MET A 133 -23.93 2.85 15.74
CA MET A 133 -22.59 3.11 16.26
C MET A 133 -22.20 4.58 16.12
N LEU A 134 -22.60 5.25 15.03
CA LEU A 134 -22.38 6.69 14.88
C LEU A 134 -23.11 7.50 15.94
N LEU A 135 -24.36 7.16 16.25
CA LEU A 135 -25.14 7.81 17.30
C LEU A 135 -24.44 7.68 18.65
N LYS A 136 -23.93 6.48 18.97
CA LYS A 136 -23.12 6.26 20.18
C LYS A 136 -21.80 7.06 20.17
N MET A 137 -21.12 7.15 19.03
CA MET A 137 -19.93 8.00 18.90
C MET A 137 -20.25 9.49 19.13
N ARG A 138 -21.42 9.96 18.67
CA ARG A 138 -21.89 11.34 18.91
C ARG A 138 -22.07 11.62 20.40
N GLU A 139 -22.68 10.68 21.11
CA GLU A 139 -22.89 10.76 22.56
C GLU A 139 -21.55 10.82 23.31
N ILE A 140 -20.58 9.97 22.92
CA ILE A 140 -19.24 9.90 23.55
C ILE A 140 -18.42 11.18 23.32
N LEU A 141 -18.53 11.81 22.15
CA LEU A 141 -17.80 13.04 21.82
C LEU A 141 -18.20 14.22 22.71
N GLY A 142 -19.32 14.15 23.42
CA GLY A 142 -19.75 15.17 24.37
C GLY A 142 -20.06 16.53 23.71
N PRO A 143 -19.77 17.66 24.39
CA PRO A 143 -20.15 18.99 23.91
C PRO A 143 -19.45 19.38 22.61
N MET A 144 -20.18 20.05 21.72
CA MET A 144 -19.71 20.49 20.40
C MET A 144 -18.89 21.78 20.49
N ASP A 145 -17.74 21.73 21.15
CA ASP A 145 -16.72 22.77 21.04
C ASP A 145 -16.14 22.82 19.60
N PRO A 146 -15.37 23.86 19.21
CA PRO A 146 -14.86 23.96 17.85
C PRO A 146 -14.04 22.73 17.38
N PRO A 147 -13.14 22.14 18.21
CA PRO A 147 -12.47 20.88 17.88
C PRO A 147 -13.43 19.68 17.74
N GLY A 148 -14.39 19.51 18.65
CA GLY A 148 -15.38 18.44 18.61
C GLY A 148 -16.31 18.51 17.40
N ARG A 149 -16.68 19.73 16.98
CA ARG A 149 -17.44 19.96 15.73
C ARG A 149 -16.67 19.53 14.50
N LEU A 150 -15.39 19.85 14.43
CA LEU A 150 -14.54 19.45 13.30
C LEU A 150 -14.42 17.92 13.25
N LEU A 151 -14.14 17.28 14.39
CA LEU A 151 -14.03 15.83 14.48
C LEU A 151 -15.34 15.13 14.08
N TRP A 152 -16.49 15.61 14.57
CA TRP A 152 -17.79 15.05 14.22
C TRP A 152 -18.10 15.19 12.72
N ARG A 153 -17.83 16.36 12.14
CA ARG A 153 -17.99 16.59 10.69
C ARG A 153 -17.10 15.65 9.87
N SER A 154 -15.84 15.44 10.28
CA SER A 154 -14.94 14.50 9.61
C SER A 154 -15.43 13.04 9.68
N ILE A 155 -16.00 12.62 10.82
CA ILE A 155 -16.59 11.28 10.99
C ILE A 155 -17.79 11.08 10.06
N ILE A 156 -18.72 12.05 10.02
CA ILE A 156 -19.91 12.00 9.15
C ILE A 156 -19.52 11.99 7.67
N LEU A 157 -18.60 12.86 7.26
CA LEU A 157 -18.09 12.88 5.88
C LEU A 157 -17.44 11.54 5.50
N SER A 158 -16.63 10.95 6.39
CA SER A 158 -16.01 9.66 6.12
C SER A 158 -17.03 8.52 6.03
N PHE A 159 -18.11 8.57 6.82
CA PHE A 159 -19.14 7.54 6.81
C PHE A 159 -19.97 7.53 5.51
N PHE A 160 -20.46 8.70 5.08
CA PHE A 160 -21.31 8.79 3.89
C PHE A 160 -20.53 8.70 2.59
N PHE A 161 -19.35 9.32 2.53
CA PHE A 161 -18.58 9.39 1.29
C PHE A 161 -17.54 8.27 1.18
N LEU A 162 -17.27 7.52 2.26
CA LEU A 162 -16.20 6.51 2.36
C LEU A 162 -14.86 7.02 1.83
N ASP A 163 -14.67 8.33 1.84
CA ASP A 163 -13.60 8.93 1.09
C ASP A 163 -12.30 8.77 1.88
N ARG A 164 -11.23 8.41 1.18
CA ARG A 164 -9.94 8.17 1.82
C ARG A 164 -9.49 9.49 2.45
N CYS A 165 -8.97 9.47 3.69
CA CYS A 165 -8.48 10.68 4.36
C CYS A 165 -7.49 11.49 3.49
N SER A 166 -6.70 10.83 2.65
CA SER A 166 -5.77 11.50 1.72
C SER A 166 -6.45 12.36 0.64
N LYS A 167 -7.76 12.16 0.38
CA LYS A 167 -8.56 13.00 -0.51
C LYS A 167 -9.24 14.14 0.26
N LEU A 168 -9.72 13.86 1.48
CA LEU A 168 -10.27 14.88 2.39
C LEU A 168 -9.23 15.95 2.77
N TRP A 169 -7.97 15.53 2.92
CA TRP A 169 -6.85 16.40 3.31
C TRP A 169 -5.83 16.62 2.19
N GLY A 170 -6.15 16.18 0.97
CA GLY A 170 -5.28 16.40 -0.19
C GLY A 170 -5.27 17.86 -0.60
N PRO A 171 -4.24 18.32 -1.33
CA PRO A 171 -4.29 19.64 -1.96
C PRO A 171 -5.53 19.71 -2.86
N VAL A 172 -6.38 20.71 -2.61
CA VAL A 172 -7.57 20.96 -3.44
C VAL A 172 -7.07 21.20 -4.88
N PRO A 173 -7.53 20.42 -5.87
CA PRO A 173 -7.16 20.68 -7.26
C PRO A 173 -7.68 22.07 -7.62
N ILE A 174 -6.79 22.99 -7.95
CA ILE A 174 -7.18 24.24 -8.60
C ILE A 174 -7.48 23.88 -10.04
N ASP A 175 -8.76 23.76 -10.40
CA ASP A 175 -9.17 23.66 -11.79
C ASP A 175 -8.80 24.97 -12.50
N ARG A 176 -7.87 24.88 -13.46
CA ARG A 176 -7.44 26.01 -14.30
C ARG A 176 -8.04 25.95 -15.71
N SER A 177 -8.98 25.04 -15.97
CA SER A 177 -9.53 24.81 -17.31
C SER A 177 -10.55 25.86 -17.76
N THR A 178 -11.11 26.64 -16.83
CA THR A 178 -11.96 27.79 -17.13
C THR A 178 -11.41 29.02 -16.43
N GLY A 179 -11.03 30.04 -17.21
CA GLY A 179 -10.38 31.29 -16.77
C GLY A 179 -11.23 32.20 -15.87
N LYS A 180 -11.85 31.64 -14.83
CA LYS A 180 -12.42 32.33 -13.69
C LYS A 180 -12.08 31.50 -12.46
N ASP A 181 -11.28 32.08 -11.56
CA ASP A 181 -10.99 31.56 -10.23
C ASP A 181 -12.29 31.41 -9.42
N ARG A 182 -13.02 30.33 -9.67
CA ARG A 182 -14.06 29.84 -8.76
C ARG A 182 -13.46 28.67 -8.01
N LEU A 183 -13.10 28.94 -6.75
CA LEU A 183 -12.99 27.92 -5.71
C LEU A 183 -14.19 26.98 -5.84
N GLU A 184 -13.96 25.70 -6.15
CA GLU A 184 -15.00 24.67 -6.02
C GLU A 184 -15.36 24.51 -4.53
N LYS A 185 -16.20 25.44 -4.04
CA LYS A 185 -16.99 25.33 -2.82
C LYS A 185 -18.17 24.36 -3.00
N LEU A 186 -18.15 23.50 -4.01
CA LEU A 186 -19.30 22.73 -4.46
C LEU A 186 -19.64 21.54 -3.55
N SER A 187 -18.67 21.00 -2.80
CA SER A 187 -18.91 19.90 -1.86
C SER A 187 -19.47 20.39 -0.50
N LEU A 188 -18.92 21.49 0.05
CA LEU A 188 -19.34 22.01 1.35
C LEU A 188 -20.63 22.83 1.30
N GLN A 189 -20.87 23.61 0.23
CA GLN A 189 -22.07 24.44 0.13
C GLN A 189 -23.33 23.59 -0.12
N LYS A 190 -23.27 22.60 -1.02
CA LYS A 190 -24.39 21.67 -1.26
C LYS A 190 -24.77 20.85 -0.03
N PHE A 191 -23.83 20.64 0.90
CA PHE A 191 -24.09 19.91 2.15
C PHE A 191 -24.68 20.83 3.24
N LEU A 192 -24.31 22.12 3.25
CA LEU A 192 -24.92 23.12 4.13
C LEU A 192 -26.36 23.49 3.70
N ASP A 193 -26.68 23.36 2.41
CA ASP A 193 -28.02 23.65 1.89
C ASP A 193 -29.03 22.50 2.11
N VAL A 194 -28.57 21.33 2.61
CA VAL A 194 -29.38 20.11 2.87
C VAL A 194 -29.54 19.80 4.37
N MET A 195 -28.90 20.58 5.25
CA MET A 195 -29.13 20.53 6.71
C MET A 195 -29.88 21.76 7.20
#